data_AF-A0A959ZVI3-F1
#
_entry.id   AF-A0A959ZVI3-F1
#
_cell.length_a   1.000
_cell.length_b   1.000
_cell.length_c   1.000
_cell.angle_alpha   90.00
_cell.angle_beta   90.00
_cell.angle_gamma   90.00
#
_symmetry.space_group_name_H-M   'P 1'
#
loop_
_entity.id
_entity.type
_entity.pdbx_description
1 polymer ?
#
loop_
_entity_poly.entity_id
_entity_poly.type
_entity_poly.pdbx_seq_one_letter_code
_entity_poly.pdbx_strand_id
1 'polypeptide(L)'
;MRAVVVFESMFGNTRLVAERVARGLSAAGEVDVLPVGEATSEALDGVDLLVVGGPTHVHGMTTPRTRDAAHEQAHRPDASVTLDPEAEGPGLREWFDRLTIPAGCRAAAFDTR
;
A
#
# COMPACT_ATOMS: atom_id res chain seq x y z
N MET A 1 8.57 -4.74 -18.99
CA MET A 1 7.83 -5.29 -17.84
C MET A 1 6.99 -4.16 -17.28
N ARG A 2 5.71 -4.39 -17.02
CA ARG A 2 4.84 -3.47 -16.30
C ARG A 2 4.72 -3.93 -14.85
N ALA A 3 5.12 -3.09 -13.91
CA ALA A 3 4.98 -3.35 -12.49
C ALA A 3 4.05 -2.35 -11.81
N VAL A 4 3.35 -2.78 -10.77
CA VAL A 4 2.55 -1.90 -9.90
C VAL A 4 2.96 -2.15 -8.46
N VAL A 5 3.29 -1.08 -7.75
CA VAL A 5 3.55 -1.11 -6.31
C VAL A 5 2.34 -0.51 -5.60
N VAL A 6 1.54 -1.36 -4.96
CA VAL A 6 0.38 -0.95 -4.16
C VAL A 6 0.81 -0.78 -2.72
N PHE A 7 0.38 0.29 -2.06
CA PHE A 7 0.68 0.51 -0.64
C PHE A 7 -0.55 0.94 0.18
N GLU A 8 -0.52 0.60 1.46
CA GLU A 8 -1.32 1.25 2.50
C GLU A 8 -0.35 1.95 3.46
N SER A 9 -0.64 3.20 3.83
CA SER A 9 0.26 4.01 4.66
C SER A 9 -0.57 4.89 5.56
N MET A 10 -0.40 4.78 6.89
CA MET A 10 -1.06 5.70 7.81
C MET A 10 -0.27 6.98 8.06
N PHE A 11 1.06 6.90 8.09
CA PHE A 11 1.93 8.01 8.53
C PHE A 11 3.11 8.30 7.60
N GLY A 12 3.15 7.73 6.38
CA GLY A 12 4.20 8.03 5.38
C GLY A 12 5.24 6.94 5.16
N ASN A 13 5.52 6.09 6.15
CA ASN A 13 6.65 5.15 6.08
C ASN A 13 6.48 4.11 4.96
N THR A 14 5.31 3.50 4.86
CA THR A 14 5.06 2.47 3.84
C THR A 14 5.07 3.08 2.44
N ARG A 15 4.48 4.27 2.26
CA ARG A 15 4.53 5.00 0.99
C ARG A 15 5.97 5.30 0.57
N LEU A 16 6.79 5.79 1.51
CA LEU A 16 8.20 6.07 1.24
C LEU A 16 8.93 4.81 0.77
N VAL A 17 8.73 3.67 1.43
CA VAL A 17 9.33 2.40 1.00
C VAL A 17 8.81 1.97 -0.37
N ALA A 18 7.51 2.10 -0.64
CA ALA A 18 6.90 1.79 -1.94
C ALA A 18 7.54 2.61 -3.08
N GLU A 19 7.72 3.92 -2.88
CA GLU A 19 8.42 4.80 -3.82
C GLU A 19 9.86 4.36 -4.07
N ARG A 20 10.57 3.88 -3.04
CA ARG A 20 11.95 3.37 -3.18
C ARG A 20 12.00 2.03 -3.91
N VAL A 21 11.05 1.13 -3.66
CA VAL A 21 10.91 -0.12 -4.40
C VAL A 21 10.66 0.19 -5.87
N ALA A 22 9.73 1.09 -6.19
CA ALA A 22 9.43 1.48 -7.56
C ALA A 22 10.64 2.11 -8.26
N ARG A 23 11.39 2.98 -7.57
CA ARG A 23 12.64 3.54 -8.09
C ARG A 23 13.68 2.45 -8.41
N GLY A 24 13.74 1.37 -7.64
CA GLY A 24 14.63 0.24 -7.93
C GLY A 24 14.17 -0.58 -9.13
N LEU A 25 12.86 -0.76 -9.28
CA LEU A 25 12.24 -1.52 -10.38
C LEU A 25 12.25 -0.78 -11.72
N SER A 26 12.35 0.55 -11.73
CA SER A 26 12.30 1.37 -12.95
C SER A 26 13.38 1.03 -13.99
N ALA A 27 14.49 0.41 -13.57
CA ALA A 27 15.52 -0.09 -14.48
C ALA A 27 15.05 -1.31 -15.32
N ALA A 28 13.99 -2.00 -14.90
CA ALA A 28 13.44 -3.19 -15.54
C ALA A 28 12.15 -2.91 -16.35
N GLY A 29 11.57 -1.71 -16.25
CA GLY A 29 10.39 -1.32 -17.02
C GLY A 29 9.56 -0.21 -16.37
N GLU A 30 8.31 -0.07 -16.85
CA GLU A 30 7.34 0.91 -16.35
C GLU A 30 6.81 0.47 -14.98
N VAL A 31 6.75 1.41 -14.03
CA VAL A 31 6.34 1.14 -12.66
C VAL A 31 5.39 2.21 -12.17
N ASP A 32 4.17 1.80 -11.84
CA ASP A 32 3.18 2.66 -11.18
C ASP A 32 3.25 2.45 -9.66
N VAL A 33 3.03 3.51 -8.88
CA VAL A 33 2.90 3.45 -7.42
C VAL A 33 1.52 3.95 -7.06
N LEU A 34 0.71 3.08 -6.48
CA LEU A 34 -0.70 3.36 -6.21
C LEU A 34 -0.99 3.19 -4.71
N PRO A 35 -1.71 4.13 -4.08
CA PRO A 35 -2.35 3.82 -2.82
C PRO A 35 -3.42 2.75 -3.04
N VAL A 36 -3.71 1.96 -2.02
CA VAL A 36 -4.65 0.83 -2.08
C VAL A 36 -6.04 1.24 -2.59
N GLY A 37 -6.49 2.47 -2.32
CA GLY A 37 -7.76 2.99 -2.81
C GLY A 37 -7.85 3.16 -4.34
N GLU A 38 -6.70 3.30 -5.01
CA GLU A 38 -6.60 3.48 -6.47
C GLU A 38 -6.24 2.18 -7.22
N ALA A 39 -5.90 1.11 -6.49
CA ALA A 39 -5.51 -0.17 -7.07
C ALA A 39 -6.73 -0.99 -7.57
N THR A 40 -7.44 -0.46 -8.57
CA THR A 40 -8.61 -1.12 -9.18
C THR A 40 -8.20 -2.26 -10.12
N SER A 41 -9.16 -3.13 -10.49
CA SER A 41 -8.93 -4.20 -11.47
C SER A 41 -8.40 -3.65 -12.80
N GLU A 42 -8.90 -2.50 -13.24
CA GLU A 42 -8.46 -1.82 -14.46
C GLU A 42 -7.02 -1.31 -14.33
N ALA A 43 -6.65 -0.76 -13.16
CA ALA A 43 -5.28 -0.34 -12.89
C ALA A 43 -4.29 -1.51 -12.89
N LEU A 44 -4.76 -2.71 -12.52
CA LEU A 44 -3.97 -3.94 -12.46
C LEU A 44 -4.01 -4.79 -13.73
N ASP A 45 -4.70 -4.33 -14.78
CA ASP A 45 -4.78 -5.09 -16.02
C ASP A 45 -3.41 -5.16 -16.72
N GLY A 46 -3.06 -6.35 -17.22
CA GLY A 46 -1.76 -6.58 -17.88
C GLY A 46 -0.51 -6.38 -17.00
N VAL A 47 -0.64 -6.39 -15.66
CA VAL A 47 0.53 -6.31 -14.76
C VAL A 47 1.36 -7.59 -14.81
N ASP A 48 2.67 -7.43 -15.03
CA ASP A 48 3.64 -8.53 -14.97
C ASP A 48 4.12 -8.81 -13.54
N LEU A 49 4.20 -7.76 -12.71
CA LEU A 49 4.67 -7.80 -11.32
C LEU A 49 3.84 -6.87 -10.42
N LEU A 50 3.19 -7.45 -9.41
CA LEU A 50 2.50 -6.74 -8.34
C LEU A 50 3.34 -6.78 -7.05
N VAL A 51 3.72 -5.62 -6.52
CA VAL A 51 4.36 -5.51 -5.20
C VAL A 51 3.39 -4.85 -4.23
N VAL A 52 3.21 -5.42 -3.04
CA VAL A 52 2.24 -4.89 -2.06
C VAL A 52 2.93 -4.58 -0.73
N GLY A 53 2.75 -3.35 -0.24
CA GLY A 53 3.34 -2.86 1.00
C GLY A 53 2.32 -2.42 2.02
N GLY A 54 2.33 -3.00 3.23
CA GLY A 54 1.41 -2.64 4.31
C GLY A 54 2.12 -2.08 5.54
N PRO A 55 1.45 -1.22 6.35
CA PRO A 55 1.97 -0.85 7.65
C PRO A 55 1.70 -1.96 8.67
N THR A 56 2.54 -2.03 9.69
CA THR A 56 2.39 -3.01 10.78
C THR A 56 1.56 -2.43 11.91
N HIS A 57 0.32 -2.88 12.09
CA HIS A 57 -0.56 -2.51 13.21
C HIS A 57 -0.75 -3.71 14.15
N VAL A 58 -0.50 -3.53 15.44
CA VAL A 58 -0.68 -4.59 16.47
C VAL A 58 0.02 -5.90 16.05
N HIS A 59 1.27 -5.80 15.62
CA HIS A 59 2.10 -6.91 15.13
C HIS A 59 1.57 -7.66 13.88
N GLY A 60 0.62 -7.09 13.14
CA GLY A 60 0.10 -7.68 11.90
C GLY A 60 -0.42 -6.65 10.90
N MET A 61 -1.19 -7.13 9.92
CA MET A 61 -1.85 -6.29 8.92
C MET A 61 -2.97 -5.47 9.56
N THR A 62 -3.17 -4.27 9.05
CA THR A 62 -4.23 -3.35 9.49
C THR A 62 -5.62 -4.00 9.46
N THR A 63 -6.48 -3.45 10.32
CA THR A 63 -7.93 -3.64 10.33
C THR A 63 -8.58 -2.25 10.39
N PRO A 64 -9.89 -2.11 10.09
CA PRO A 64 -10.58 -0.83 10.17
C PRO A 64 -10.38 -0.17 11.53
N ARG A 65 -10.55 -0.94 12.62
CA ARG A 65 -10.33 -0.47 13.99
C ARG A 65 -8.93 0.09 14.22
N THR A 66 -7.90 -0.56 13.68
CA THR A 66 -6.52 -0.07 13.89
C THR A 66 -6.20 1.15 13.03
N ARG A 67 -6.86 1.30 11.87
CA ARG A 67 -6.78 2.53 11.07
C ARG A 67 -7.48 3.68 11.80
N ASP A 68 -8.69 3.47 12.33
CA ASP A 68 -9.40 4.46 13.14
C ASP A 68 -8.53 4.95 14.32
N ALA A 69 -7.87 4.02 15.02
CA ALA A 69 -6.95 4.37 16.09
C ALA A 69 -5.74 5.21 15.62
N ALA A 70 -5.25 4.97 14.40
CA ALA A 70 -4.19 5.78 13.79
C ALA A 70 -4.69 7.19 13.42
N HIS A 71 -5.93 7.31 12.93
CA HIS A 71 -6.59 8.62 12.75
C HIS A 71 -6.71 9.35 14.07
N GLU A 72 -7.26 8.72 15.11
CA GLU A 72 -7.38 9.31 16.44
C GLU A 72 -6.03 9.77 16.97
N GLN A 73 -4.97 8.96 16.81
CA GLN A 73 -3.62 9.31 17.23
C GLN A 73 -3.10 10.58 16.55
N ALA A 74 -3.28 10.72 15.24
CA ALA A 74 -2.83 11.89 14.48
C ALA A 74 -3.60 13.18 14.82
N HIS A 75 -4.80 13.07 15.40
CA HIS A 75 -5.63 14.22 15.80
C HIS A 75 -5.49 14.61 17.27
N ARG A 76 -4.63 13.94 18.06
CA ARG A 76 -4.39 14.32 19.45
C ARG A 76 -3.66 15.67 19.53
N PRO A 77 -3.93 16.50 20.56
CA PRO A 77 -3.24 17.79 20.72
C PRO A 77 -1.71 17.69 20.82
N ASP A 78 -1.20 16.56 21.29
CA ASP A 78 0.21 16.23 21.47
C ASP A 78 0.74 15.24 20.41
N ALA A 79 0.02 15.07 19.29
CA ALA A 79 0.40 14.13 18.24
C ALA A 79 1.79 14.44 17.67
N SER A 80 2.64 13.42 17.63
CA SER A 80 3.97 13.47 16.99
C SER A 80 3.98 12.92 15.56
N VAL A 81 2.80 12.57 15.04
CA VAL A 81 2.61 11.93 13.72
C VAL A 81 1.52 12.66 12.96
N THR A 82 1.67 12.72 11.64
CA THR A 82 0.65 13.26 10.72
C THR A 82 0.19 12.13 9.83
N LEU A 83 -1.09 12.14 9.45
CA LEU A 83 -1.61 11.18 8.48
C LEU A 83 -0.91 11.34 7.12
N ASP A 84 -0.65 10.22 6.46
CA ASP A 84 -0.31 10.19 5.06
C ASP A 84 -1.47 10.82 4.26
N PRO A 85 -1.21 11.66 3.25
CA PRO A 85 -2.26 12.17 2.36
C PRO A 85 -3.13 11.06 1.74
N GLU A 86 -2.54 9.88 1.54
CA GLU A 86 -3.20 8.70 0.97
C GLU A 86 -3.68 7.69 2.04
N ALA A 87 -3.84 8.13 3.30
CA ALA A 87 -4.25 7.25 4.40
C ALA A 87 -5.75 6.89 4.39
N GLU A 88 -6.56 7.62 3.61
CA GLU A 88 -8.01 7.44 3.54
C GLU A 88 -8.39 6.25 2.63
N GLY A 89 -9.53 5.61 2.94
CA GLY A 89 -10.12 4.56 2.11
C GLY A 89 -9.97 3.13 2.66
N PRO A 90 -10.15 2.09 1.81
CA PRO A 90 -9.99 0.71 2.24
C PRO A 90 -8.52 0.42 2.56
N GLY A 91 -8.23 -0.58 3.39
CA GLY A 91 -6.85 -1.07 3.48
C GLY A 91 -6.63 -2.35 2.71
N LEU A 92 -5.39 -2.83 2.78
CA LEU A 92 -4.95 -4.01 2.07
C LEU A 92 -5.75 -5.24 2.43
N ARG A 93 -6.18 -5.38 3.70
CA ARG A 93 -7.00 -6.51 4.13
C ARG A 93 -8.29 -6.62 3.31
N GLU A 94 -9.05 -5.53 3.24
CA GLU A 94 -10.32 -5.51 2.51
C GLU A 94 -10.13 -5.47 0.99
N TRP A 95 -8.97 -5.05 0.53
CA TRP A 95 -8.59 -5.07 -0.88
C TRP A 95 -8.20 -6.48 -1.34
N PHE A 96 -7.44 -7.24 -0.55
CA PHE A 96 -7.07 -8.63 -0.84
C PHE A 96 -8.30 -9.53 -1.00
N ASP A 97 -9.36 -9.31 -0.19
CA ASP A 97 -10.62 -10.06 -0.31
C ASP A 97 -11.32 -9.87 -1.66
N ARG A 98 -11.00 -8.79 -2.39
CA ARG A 98 -11.60 -8.43 -3.69
C ARG A 98 -10.61 -8.52 -4.85
N LEU A 99 -9.34 -8.77 -4.55
CA LEU A 99 -8.26 -8.72 -5.51
C LEU A 99 -8.40 -9.85 -6.54
N THR A 100 -8.41 -9.46 -7.81
CA THR A 100 -8.29 -10.38 -8.93
C THR A 100 -7.06 -9.97 -9.75
N ILE A 101 -6.11 -10.88 -9.95
CA ILE A 101 -4.90 -10.62 -10.74
C ILE A 101 -4.86 -11.47 -12.01
N PRO A 102 -4.30 -10.95 -13.13
CA PRO A 102 -4.11 -11.73 -14.33
C PRO A 102 -3.28 -13.00 -14.08
N ALA A 103 -3.61 -14.07 -14.81
CA ALA A 103 -2.83 -15.31 -14.73
C ALA A 103 -1.37 -15.07 -15.16
N GLY A 104 -0.42 -15.57 -14.36
CA GLY A 104 1.01 -15.39 -14.62
C GLY A 104 1.62 -14.10 -14.04
N CYS A 105 0.83 -13.23 -13.42
CA CYS A 105 1.33 -12.08 -12.67
C CYS A 105 2.20 -12.56 -11.49
N ARG A 106 3.43 -12.04 -11.40
CA ARG A 106 4.33 -12.30 -10.28
C ARG A 106 3.97 -11.39 -9.12
N ALA A 107 4.17 -11.86 -7.89
CA ALA A 107 3.84 -11.08 -6.70
C ALA A 107 4.98 -11.04 -5.69
N ALA A 108 5.12 -9.92 -4.98
CA ALA A 108 5.98 -9.75 -3.82
C ALA A 108 5.30 -8.88 -2.76
N ALA A 109 5.72 -9.01 -1.50
CA ALA A 109 5.17 -8.23 -0.40
C ALA A 109 6.28 -7.69 0.51
N PHE A 110 6.01 -6.57 1.18
CA PHE A 110 6.85 -6.02 2.25
C PHE A 110 5.99 -5.41 3.36
N ASP A 111 6.57 -5.27 4.55
CA ASP A 111 6.01 -4.50 5.64
C ASP A 111 7.07 -3.52 6.19
N THR A 112 6.65 -2.63 7.09
CA THR A 112 7.53 -1.66 7.76
C THR A 112 7.61 -1.91 9.26
N ARG A 113 7.70 -3.18 9.68
CA ARG A 113 7.91 -3.53 11.10
C ARG A 113 9.20 -2.94 11.67
#